data_AF-A0AA34SFG5-F1
#
_entry.id   AF-A0AA34SFG5-F1
#
_cell.length_a   1.000
_cell.length_b   1.000
_cell.length_c   1.000
_cell.angle_alpha   90.00
_cell.angle_beta   90.00
_cell.angle_gamma   90.00
#
_symmetry.space_group_name_H-M   'P 1'
#
loop_
_entity.id
_entity.type
_entity.pdbx_description
1 polymer ?
#
loop_
_entity_poly.entity_id
_entity_poly.type
_entity_poly.pdbx_seq_one_letter_code
_entity_poly.pdbx_strand_id
1 'polypeptide(L)' 'MWQAVQYRVVQDLTNDSNHAFEDFRTAQRWVGEYPSKDFKEVCALAGIEPDFLHPKLVKMGRATEAKHMSKARKRAIAAE' A
#
# COMPACT_ATOMS: atom_id res chain seq x y z
N MET A 1 2.19 -14.13 -14.05
CA MET A 1 2.04 -14.66 -12.68
C MET A 1 2.52 -13.65 -11.63
N TRP A 2 3.78 -13.18 -11.68
CA TRP A 2 4.31 -12.21 -10.71
C TRP A 2 3.74 -10.79 -10.79
N GLN A 3 3.32 -10.34 -11.98
CA GLN A 3 2.61 -9.06 -12.14
C GLN A 3 1.32 -9.00 -11.30
N ALA A 4 0.62 -10.12 -11.11
CA ALA A 4 -0.60 -10.17 -10.30
C ALA A 4 -0.34 -9.81 -8.84
N VAL A 5 0.84 -10.14 -8.30
CA VAL A 5 1.26 -9.76 -6.95
C VAL A 5 1.37 -8.23 -6.86
N GLN A 6 1.96 -7.59 -7.86
CA GLN A 6 2.08 -6.13 -7.90
C GLN A 6 0.72 -5.45 -8.03
N TYR A 7 -0.16 -5.98 -8.89
CA TYR A 7 -1.54 -5.50 -8.99
C TYR A 7 -2.28 -5.60 -7.67
N ARG A 8 -2.11 -6.72 -6.95
CA ARG A 8 -2.73 -6.90 -5.64
C ARG A 8 -2.23 -5.89 -4.61
N VAL A 9 -0.92 -5.67 -4.54
CA VAL A 9 -0.33 -4.65 -3.67
C VAL A 9 -0.90 -3.26 -3.98
N VAL A 10 -1.04 -2.89 -5.26
CA VAL A 10 -1.66 -1.61 -5.64
C VAL A 10 -3.12 -1.55 -5.21
N GLN A 11 -3.89 -2.63 -5.40
CA GLN A 11 -5.29 -2.70 -4.99
C GLN A 11 -5.43 -2.52 -3.47
N ASP A 12 -4.63 -3.24 -2.69
CA ASP A 12 -4.68 -3.19 -1.23
C ASP A 12 -4.21 -1.82 -0.70
N LEU A 13 -3.21 -1.20 -1.32
CA LEU A 13 -2.74 0.16 -0.97
C LEU A 13 -3.72 1.27 -1.31
N THR A 14 -4.60 1.07 -2.30
CA THR A 14 -5.57 2.07 -2.73
C THR A 14 -6.95 1.87 -2.10
N ASN A 15 -7.16 0.75 -1.41
CA ASN A 15 -8.40 0.43 -0.74
C ASN A 15 -8.58 1.30 0.51
N ASP A 16 -9.58 2.17 0.47
CA ASP A 16 -9.91 3.09 1.56
C ASP A 16 -11.13 2.64 2.37
N SER A 17 -11.58 1.40 2.16
CA SER A 17 -12.64 0.77 2.96
C SER A 17 -12.10 0.31 4.30
N ASN A 18 -12.89 0.48 5.36
CA ASN A 18 -12.52 0.04 6.71
C ASN A 18 -12.38 -1.49 6.81
N HIS A 19 -13.16 -2.24 6.03
CA HIS A 19 -13.13 -3.70 6.05
C HIS A 19 -11.85 -4.28 5.46
N ALA A 20 -11.10 -3.48 4.70
CA ALA A 20 -9.85 -3.87 4.06
C ALA A 20 -8.63 -3.16 4.69
N PHE A 21 -8.79 -2.57 5.89
CA PHE A 21 -7.70 -1.85 6.54
C PHE A 21 -6.52 -2.78 6.90
N GLU A 22 -6.79 -4.04 7.24
CA GLU A 22 -5.75 -5.03 7.49
C GLU A 22 -4.97 -5.41 6.21
N ASP A 23 -5.66 -5.50 5.07
CA ASP A 23 -5.01 -5.71 3.77
C ASP A 23 -4.11 -4.51 3.42
N PHE A 24 -4.61 -3.29 3.64
CA PHE A 24 -3.83 -2.07 3.49
C PHE A 24 -2.57 -2.08 4.36
N ARG A 25 -2.69 -2.38 5.67
CA ARG A 25 -1.53 -2.45 6.58
C ARG A 25 -0.53 -3.51 6.16
N THR A 26 -1.01 -4.64 5.68
CA THR A 26 -0.17 -5.74 5.20
C THR A 26 0.61 -5.32 3.95
N ALA A 27 -0.06 -4.69 2.98
CA ALA A 27 0.56 -4.16 1.77
C ALA A 27 1.55 -3.02 2.07
N GLN A 28 1.21 -2.10 2.99
CA GLN A 28 2.10 -1.01 3.41
C GLN A 28 3.37 -1.56 4.09
N ARG A 29 3.22 -2.57 4.95
CA ARG A 29 4.36 -3.25 5.59
C ARG A 29 5.23 -3.99 4.58
N TRP A 30 4.63 -4.61 3.57
CA TRP A 30 5.33 -5.28 2.49
C TRP A 30 6.18 -4.31 1.64
N VAL A 31 5.62 -3.15 1.29
CA VAL A 31 6.36 -2.12 0.53
C VAL A 31 7.49 -1.50 1.36
N GLY A 32 7.23 -1.27 2.65
CA GLY A 32 8.22 -0.72 3.57
C GLY A 32 8.72 0.69 3.22
N GLU A 33 9.62 1.22 4.03
CA GLU A 33 10.26 2.52 3.78
C GLU A 33 11.31 2.45 2.67
N TYR A 34 11.97 1.30 2.54
CA TYR A 34 12.98 1.01 1.53
C TYR A 34 12.64 -0.33 0.85
N PRO A 35 12.97 -0.50 -0.45
CA PRO A 35 12.66 -1.74 -1.17
C PRO A 35 13.47 -2.90 -0.58
N SER A 36 12.78 -3.88 -0.01
CA SER A 36 13.39 -5.11 0.52
C SER A 36 13.97 -5.98 -0.59
N LYS A 37 14.81 -6.96 -0.23
CA LYS A 37 15.36 -7.93 -1.19
C LYS A 37 14.24 -8.69 -1.90
N ASP A 38 13.28 -9.20 -1.15
CA ASP A 38 12.15 -9.96 -1.69
C ASP A 38 11.27 -9.09 -2.60
N PHE A 39 11.07 -7.82 -2.24
CA PHE A 39 10.37 -6.86 -3.09
C PHE A 39 11.08 -6.67 -4.43
N LYS A 40 12.40 -6.49 -4.42
CA LYS A 40 13.22 -6.36 -5.65
C LYS A 40 13.16 -7.62 -6.50
N GLU A 41 13.20 -8.79 -5.88
CA GLU A 41 13.08 -10.09 -6.57
C GLU A 41 11.71 -10.23 -7.24
N VAL A 42 10.62 -9.93 -6.54
CA VAL A 42 9.27 -9.94 -7.11
C VAL A 42 9.12 -8.91 -8.25
N CYS A 43 9.74 -7.74 -8.14
CA CYS A 43 9.78 -6.75 -9.23
C CYS A 43 10.53 -7.31 -10.45
N ALA A 44 11.71 -7.89 -10.26
CA ALA A 44 12.50 -8.50 -11.33
C ALA A 44 11.75 -9.64 -12.03
N LEU A 45 11.11 -10.53 -11.26
CA LEU A 45 10.29 -11.62 -11.77
C LEU A 45 9.02 -11.13 -12.51
N ALA A 46 8.56 -9.92 -12.21
CA ALA A 46 7.46 -9.26 -12.91
C ALA A 46 7.92 -8.45 -14.14
N GLY A 47 9.23 -8.35 -14.39
CA GLY A 47 9.81 -7.50 -15.44
C GLY A 47 9.64 -6.00 -15.18
N ILE A 48 9.61 -5.59 -13.90
CA ILE A 48 9.40 -4.21 -13.48
C ILE A 48 10.62 -3.71 -12.73
N GLU A 49 11.03 -2.48 -13.02
CA GLU A 49 12.15 -1.85 -12.34
C GLU A 49 11.73 -1.36 -10.94
N PRO A 50 12.33 -1.89 -9.84
CA PRO A 50 11.89 -1.60 -8.48
C PRO A 50 12.08 -0.13 -8.10
N ASP A 51 13.13 0.53 -8.61
CA ASP A 51 13.44 1.93 -8.30
C ASP A 51 12.40 2.91 -8.88
N PHE A 52 11.68 2.50 -9.92
CA PHE A 52 10.57 3.28 -10.48
C PHE A 52 9.23 2.99 -9.82
N LEU A 53 9.01 1.73 -9.39
CA LEU A 53 7.74 1.32 -8.80
C LEU A 53 7.65 1.71 -7.32
N HIS A 54 8.71 1.45 -6.53
CA HIS A 54 8.70 1.61 -5.08
C HIS A 54 8.29 3.03 -4.62
N PRO A 55 8.85 4.13 -5.17
CA PRO A 55 8.43 5.47 -4.77
C PRO A 55 6.95 5.76 -5.03
N LYS A 56 6.37 5.16 -6.08
CA LYS A 56 4.94 5.32 -6.42
C LYS A 56 4.07 4.58 -5.41
N LEU A 57 4.46 3.35 -5.03
CA LEU A 57 3.74 2.57 -4.01
C LEU A 57 3.77 3.29 -2.65
N VAL A 58 4.93 3.81 -2.23
CA VAL A 58 5.06 4.59 -0.99
C VAL A 58 4.15 5.81 -1.01
N LYS A 59 4.13 6.57 -2.11
CA LYS A 59 3.25 7.73 -2.27
C LYS A 59 1.78 7.36 -2.15
N MET A 60 1.35 6.24 -2.77
CA MET A 60 -0.03 5.76 -2.68
C MET A 60 -0.38 5.33 -1.25
N GLY A 61 0.49 4.57 -0.58
CA GLY A 61 0.28 4.14 0.80
C GLY A 61 0.06 5.32 1.75
N ARG A 62 0.92 6.35 1.67
CA ARG A 62 0.80 7.57 2.48
C ARG A 62 -0.51 8.33 2.21
N ALA A 63 -0.94 8.41 0.95
CA ALA A 63 -2.18 9.07 0.59
C ALA A 63 -3.41 8.34 1.16
N THR A 64 -3.41 7.01 1.12
CA THR A 64 -4.51 6.20 1.68
C THR A 64 -4.50 6.21 3.22
N GLU A 65 -3.33 6.15 3.85
CA GLU A 65 -3.18 6.31 5.30
C GLU A 65 -3.76 7.65 5.79
N ALA A 66 -3.45 8.75 5.10
CA ALA A 66 -4.00 10.06 5.41
C ALA A 66 -5.54 10.10 5.31
N LYS A 67 -6.14 9.40 4.34
CA LYS A 67 -7.60 9.26 4.22
C LYS A 67 -8.18 8.48 5.39
N HIS A 68 -7.57 7.37 5.79
CA HIS A 68 -8.00 6.57 6.94
C HIS A 68 -7.95 7.39 8.23
N MET A 69 -6.86 8.13 8.46
CA MET A 69 -6.72 9.02 9.62
C MET A 69 -7.77 10.14 9.62
N SER A 70 -8.06 10.73 8.45
CA SER A 70 -9.11 11.74 8.31
C SER A 70 -10.50 11.18 8.62
N LYS A 71 -10.82 9.97 8.12
CA LYS A 71 -12.09 9.28 8.41
C LYS A 71 -12.22 8.94 9.89
N ALA A 72 -11.16 8.41 10.50
CA ALA A 72 -11.12 8.08 11.93
C ALA A 72 -11.35 9.31 12.81
N ARG A 73 -10.66 10.42 12.50
CA ARG A 73 -10.82 11.70 13.22
C ARG A 73 -12.23 12.25 13.12
N LYS A 74 -12.85 12.23 11.92
CA LYS A 74 -14.24 12.67 11.73
C LYS A 74 -15.23 11.87 12.56
N ARG A 75 -15.02 10.56 12.70
CA ARG A 75 -15.88 9.70 13.52
C ARG A 75 -15.72 9.96 15.01
N ALA A 76 -14.50 10.21 15.47
CA ALA A 76 -14.25 10.57 16.86
C ALA A 76 -15.00 11.85 17.24
N ILE A 77 -14.93 12.89 16.39
CA ILE A 77 -15.65 14.16 16.60
C ILE A 77 -17.18 13.97 16.56
N ALA A 78 -17.69 13.09 15.69
CA ALA A 78 -19.14 12.86 15.58
C ALA A 78 -19.72 11.98 16.71
N ALA A 79 -18.87 11.37 17.53
CA ALA A 79 -19.28 10.55 18.67
C ALA A 79 -19.26 11.32 20.01
N GLU A 80 -18.77 12.57 19.98
CA GLU A 80 -18.85 13.56 21.07
C GLU A 80 -20.11 14.43 20.93
#